data_AF-A0A2V7V641-F1
#
_entry.id   AF-A0A2V7V641-F1
#
_cell.length_a   1.000
_cell.length_b   1.000
_cell.length_c   1.000
_cell.angle_alpha   90.00
_cell.angle_beta   90.00
_cell.angle_gamma   90.00
#
_symmetry.space_group_name_H-M   'P 1'
#
loop_
_entity.id
_entity.type
_entity.pdbx_description
1 polymer ?
#
loop_
_entity_poly.entity_id
_entity_poly.type
_entity_poly.pdbx_seq_one_letter_code
_entity_poly.pdbx_strand_id
1 'polypeptide(L)'
;MAHLLIAIVGPTGSGKSALALRLAGERGGEIVSCDSLQVYRGLDIGSAKATPEERAVVPHHLLDVVEPHEAFSAAEYARQARAALAAIVARGRLPIVAGGTGLYLRALLQGLFEGPSRDEPLRRRLEAMAGRYGEPRLHRLLARVDPEAASRLPARDRVRVVRALEVFWNTGRPLSAHHRQGAEPLRGFSPRLLGIAPDRAALRRAIERRTREMFERGLLEEVRGLLG
;
A
#
# COMPACT_ATOMS: atom_id res chain seq x y z
N MET A 1 -13.07 -6.44 24.63
CA MET A 1 -12.00 -7.43 24.32
C MET A 1 -11.40 -7.08 22.96
N ALA A 2 -10.10 -7.30 22.74
CA ALA A 2 -9.49 -7.04 21.44
C ALA A 2 -9.63 -8.26 20.52
N HIS A 3 -10.02 -8.04 19.26
CA HIS A 3 -10.19 -9.11 18.27
C HIS A 3 -8.85 -9.51 17.66
N LEU A 4 -8.61 -10.80 17.51
CA LEU A 4 -7.41 -11.28 16.83
C LEU A 4 -7.41 -10.81 15.37
N LEU A 5 -6.29 -10.26 14.92
CA LEU A 5 -6.02 -9.90 13.54
C LEU A 5 -4.71 -10.56 13.12
N ILE A 6 -4.70 -11.30 12.00
CA ILE A 6 -3.48 -11.90 11.47
C ILE A 6 -3.02 -11.11 10.26
N ALA A 7 -1.78 -10.63 10.27
CA ALA A 7 -1.17 -9.93 9.14
C ALA A 7 -0.05 -10.78 8.54
N ILE A 8 -0.23 -11.28 7.33
CA ILE A 8 0.74 -12.12 6.60
C ILE A 8 1.51 -11.23 5.63
N VAL A 9 2.81 -11.08 5.87
CA VAL A 9 3.71 -10.16 5.15
C VAL A 9 4.92 -10.88 4.58
N GLY A 10 5.60 -10.27 3.62
CA GLY A 10 6.75 -10.87 2.92
C GLY A 10 6.88 -10.43 1.46
N PRO A 11 7.99 -10.75 0.79
CA PRO A 11 8.27 -10.29 -0.58
C PRO A 11 7.37 -10.95 -1.63
N THR A 12 7.28 -10.36 -2.82
CA THR A 12 6.55 -10.95 -3.95
C THR A 12 7.12 -12.33 -4.30
N GLY A 13 6.25 -13.32 -4.49
CA GLY A 13 6.68 -14.70 -4.73
C GLY A 13 6.92 -15.55 -3.46
N SER A 14 6.78 -14.99 -2.26
CA SER A 14 7.00 -15.74 -1.01
C SER A 14 5.86 -16.68 -0.58
N GLY A 15 4.75 -16.75 -1.32
CA GLY A 15 3.62 -17.64 -0.99
C GLY A 15 2.60 -17.09 0.01
N LYS A 16 2.60 -15.77 0.29
CA LYS A 16 1.63 -15.13 1.22
C LYS A 16 0.18 -15.46 0.92
N SER A 17 -0.24 -15.34 -0.34
CA SER A 17 -1.62 -15.55 -0.75
C SER A 17 -2.07 -17.00 -0.47
N ALA A 18 -1.22 -17.98 -0.80
CA ALA A 18 -1.49 -19.39 -0.53
C ALA A 18 -1.62 -19.67 0.98
N LEU A 19 -0.76 -19.08 1.81
CA LEU A 19 -0.86 -19.20 3.26
C LEU A 19 -2.15 -18.55 3.80
N ALA A 20 -2.50 -17.36 3.30
CA ALA A 20 -3.70 -16.64 3.70
C ALA A 20 -4.97 -17.43 3.34
N LEU A 21 -5.05 -17.96 2.12
CA LEU A 21 -6.17 -18.79 1.65
C LEU A 21 -6.36 -20.03 2.51
N ARG A 22 -5.28 -20.78 2.76
CA ARG A 22 -5.33 -21.98 3.61
C ARG A 22 -5.80 -21.64 5.02
N LEU A 23 -5.21 -20.61 5.63
CA LEU A 23 -5.56 -20.18 6.98
C LEU A 23 -7.01 -19.71 7.08
N ALA A 24 -7.49 -18.96 6.09
CA ALA A 24 -8.87 -18.50 6.02
C ALA A 24 -9.83 -19.68 5.91
N GLY A 25 -9.55 -20.66 5.04
CA GLY A 25 -10.35 -21.87 4.90
C GLY A 25 -10.44 -22.69 6.20
N GLU A 26 -9.30 -22.91 6.87
CA GLU A 26 -9.23 -23.72 8.10
C GLU A 26 -9.84 -23.03 9.32
N ARG A 27 -9.85 -21.68 9.36
CA ARG A 27 -10.25 -20.90 10.54
C ARG A 27 -11.51 -20.06 10.31
N GLY A 28 -12.20 -20.26 9.19
CA GLY A 28 -13.38 -19.47 8.82
C GLY A 28 -13.09 -17.97 8.66
N GLY A 29 -11.89 -17.62 8.21
CA GLY A 29 -11.44 -16.24 8.05
C GLY A 29 -11.84 -15.59 6.73
N GLU A 30 -11.63 -14.28 6.68
CA GLU A 30 -11.80 -13.48 5.47
C GLU A 30 -10.53 -12.65 5.23
N ILE A 31 -10.18 -12.46 3.96
CA ILE A 31 -8.90 -11.84 3.57
C ILE A 31 -9.11 -10.38 3.17
N VAL A 32 -8.39 -9.46 3.80
CA VAL A 32 -8.24 -8.07 3.35
C VAL A 32 -6.92 -7.97 2.58
N SER A 33 -6.99 -7.68 1.28
CA SER A 33 -5.77 -7.49 0.49
C SER A 33 -4.98 -6.29 1.03
N CYS A 34 -3.65 -6.42 1.07
CA CYS A 34 -2.70 -5.35 1.45
C CYS A 34 -1.67 -5.16 0.34
N ASP A 35 -2.17 -4.95 -0.86
CA ASP A 35 -1.38 -4.77 -2.07
C ASP A 35 -1.88 -3.55 -2.85
N SER A 36 -0.97 -2.70 -3.31
CA SER A 36 -1.31 -1.45 -3.99
C SER A 36 -1.70 -1.64 -5.45
N LEU A 37 -1.50 -2.83 -6.03
CA LEU A 37 -1.90 -3.13 -7.41
C LEU A 37 -3.24 -3.88 -7.45
N GLN A 38 -3.52 -4.71 -6.44
CA GLN A 38 -4.73 -5.54 -6.42
C GLN A 38 -6.03 -4.76 -6.16
N VAL A 39 -5.91 -3.52 -5.69
CA VAL A 39 -7.06 -2.61 -5.53
C VAL A 39 -7.66 -2.21 -6.88
N TYR A 40 -6.90 -2.27 -7.97
CA TYR A 40 -7.32 -1.78 -9.28
C TYR A 40 -8.10 -2.81 -10.08
N ARG A 41 -9.23 -2.38 -10.64
CA ARG A 41 -10.05 -3.18 -11.57
C ARG A 41 -9.28 -3.53 -12.84
N GLY A 42 -9.50 -4.72 -13.37
CA GLY A 42 -8.91 -5.17 -14.64
C GLY A 42 -7.41 -5.49 -14.61
N LEU A 43 -6.69 -5.17 -13.52
CA LEU A 43 -5.32 -5.66 -13.29
C LEU A 43 -5.39 -6.97 -12.47
N ASP A 44 -5.70 -8.10 -13.10
CA ASP A 44 -5.88 -9.38 -12.41
C ASP A 44 -4.64 -10.28 -12.48
N ILE A 45 -4.13 -10.52 -13.69
CA ILE A 45 -2.98 -11.38 -13.98
C ILE A 45 -1.70 -10.72 -13.48
N GLY A 46 -1.43 -9.47 -13.88
CA GLY A 46 -0.19 -8.77 -13.56
C GLY A 46 -0.03 -8.42 -12.08
N SER A 47 -1.14 -8.14 -11.39
CA SER A 47 -1.15 -7.94 -9.93
C SER A 47 -1.23 -9.26 -9.15
N ALA A 48 -1.42 -10.35 -9.88
CA ALA A 48 -1.47 -11.69 -9.35
C ALA A 48 -2.58 -11.84 -8.29
N LYS A 49 -3.72 -11.23 -8.61
CA LYS A 49 -4.93 -11.15 -7.80
C LYS A 49 -5.53 -12.54 -7.60
N ALA A 50 -6.26 -12.71 -6.48
CA ALA A 50 -6.97 -13.95 -6.22
C ALA A 50 -7.94 -14.26 -7.37
N THR A 51 -8.02 -15.51 -7.81
CA THR A 51 -8.91 -15.90 -8.91
C THR A 51 -10.37 -15.91 -8.47
N PRO A 52 -11.35 -15.90 -9.41
CA PRO A 52 -12.77 -16.03 -9.04
C PRO A 52 -13.06 -17.28 -8.19
N GLU A 53 -12.39 -18.39 -8.47
CA GLU A 53 -12.52 -19.65 -7.74
C GLU A 53 -12.00 -19.52 -6.29
N GLU A 54 -10.83 -18.89 -6.12
CA GLU A 54 -10.29 -18.61 -4.79
C GLU A 54 -11.19 -17.67 -3.98
N ARG A 55 -11.76 -16.65 -4.64
CA ARG A 55 -12.69 -15.69 -4.02
C ARG A 55 -14.05 -16.31 -3.67
N ALA A 56 -14.49 -17.32 -4.41
CA ALA A 56 -15.72 -18.05 -4.13
C ALA A 56 -15.61 -18.90 -2.85
N VAL A 57 -14.40 -19.40 -2.54
CA VAL A 57 -14.13 -20.20 -1.35
C VAL A 57 -13.83 -19.32 -0.14
N VAL A 58 -13.03 -18.26 -0.31
CA VAL A 58 -12.65 -17.34 0.76
C VAL A 58 -13.02 -15.90 0.36
N PRO A 59 -13.87 -15.19 1.12
CA PRO A 59 -14.16 -13.79 0.86
C PRO A 59 -12.89 -12.93 0.88
N HIS A 60 -12.70 -12.14 -0.18
CA HIS A 60 -11.63 -11.16 -0.28
C HIS A 60 -12.20 -9.73 -0.29
N HIS A 61 -11.54 -8.85 0.45
CA HIS A 61 -11.86 -7.43 0.56
C HIS A 61 -10.71 -6.60 -0.04
N LEU A 62 -11.05 -5.39 -0.50
CA LEU A 62 -10.11 -4.46 -1.13
C LEU A 62 -9.43 -5.01 -2.39
N LEU A 63 -10.17 -5.82 -3.14
CA LEU A 63 -9.88 -6.13 -4.53
C LEU A 63 -10.84 -5.32 -5.40
N ASP A 64 -10.37 -4.80 -6.53
CA ASP A 64 -11.25 -4.16 -7.52
C ASP A 64 -12.09 -3.00 -6.94
N VAL A 65 -11.49 -2.17 -6.08
CA VAL A 65 -12.16 -1.06 -5.40
C VAL A 65 -11.93 0.30 -6.05
N VAL A 66 -11.03 0.38 -7.04
CA VAL A 66 -10.65 1.63 -7.71
C VAL A 66 -10.40 1.39 -9.20
N GLU A 67 -10.73 2.38 -10.04
CA GLU A 67 -10.44 2.30 -11.48
C GLU A 67 -8.95 2.54 -11.76
N PRO A 68 -8.35 1.95 -12.82
CA PRO A 68 -6.92 2.09 -13.14
C PRO A 68 -6.39 3.52 -13.25
N HIS A 69 -7.24 4.47 -13.64
CA HIS A 69 -6.87 5.88 -13.83
C HIS A 69 -7.01 6.73 -12.56
N GLU A 70 -7.58 6.16 -11.50
CA GLU A 70 -7.81 6.85 -10.23
C GLU A 70 -6.64 6.67 -9.26
N ALA A 71 -6.40 7.68 -8.43
CA ALA A 71 -5.36 7.61 -7.41
C ALA A 71 -5.89 6.86 -6.17
N PHE A 72 -5.14 5.88 -5.66
CA PHE A 72 -5.48 5.16 -4.43
C PHE A 72 -4.39 5.31 -3.37
N SER A 73 -4.69 6.07 -2.31
CA SER A 73 -3.72 6.45 -1.29
C SER A 73 -3.65 5.44 -0.14
N ALA A 74 -2.55 5.46 0.63
CA ALA A 74 -2.42 4.64 1.84
C ALA A 74 -3.39 5.04 2.96
N ALA A 75 -3.80 6.31 3.01
CA ALA A 75 -4.85 6.78 3.93
C ALA A 75 -6.20 6.19 3.55
N GLU A 76 -6.55 6.25 2.26
CA GLU A 76 -7.78 5.69 1.74
C GLU A 76 -7.83 4.16 1.92
N TYR A 77 -6.71 3.48 1.66
CA TYR A 77 -6.54 2.06 2.00
C TYR A 77 -6.84 1.81 3.49
N ALA A 78 -6.21 2.55 4.41
CA ALA A 78 -6.38 2.33 5.84
C ALA A 78 -7.84 2.53 6.27
N ARG A 79 -8.51 3.55 5.74
CA ARG A 79 -9.93 3.83 5.99
C ARG A 79 -10.80 2.65 5.56
N GLN A 80 -10.69 2.20 4.31
CA GLN A 80 -11.49 1.09 3.79
C GLN A 80 -11.14 -0.24 4.46
N ALA A 81 -9.86 -0.50 4.73
CA ALA A 81 -9.39 -1.72 5.41
C ALA A 81 -9.94 -1.79 6.83
N ARG A 82 -9.91 -0.69 7.59
CA ARG A 82 -10.50 -0.63 8.94
C ARG A 82 -12.00 -0.92 8.92
N ALA A 83 -12.73 -0.40 7.94
CA ALA A 83 -14.15 -0.71 7.76
C ALA A 83 -14.37 -2.20 7.45
N ALA A 84 -13.58 -2.78 6.55
CA ALA A 84 -13.63 -4.22 6.24
C ALA A 84 -13.34 -5.08 7.47
N LEU A 85 -12.29 -4.75 8.24
CA LEU A 85 -11.93 -5.45 9.48
C LEU A 85 -13.09 -5.45 10.49
N ALA A 86 -13.74 -4.30 10.70
CA ALA A 86 -14.88 -4.19 11.58
C ALA A 86 -16.06 -5.05 11.10
N ALA A 87 -16.34 -5.05 9.79
CA ALA A 87 -17.41 -5.85 9.21
C ALA A 87 -17.14 -7.37 9.32
N ILE A 88 -15.90 -7.81 9.11
CA ILE A 88 -15.48 -9.21 9.26
C ILE A 88 -15.71 -9.68 10.71
N VAL A 89 -15.27 -8.87 11.68
CA VAL A 89 -15.45 -9.17 13.10
C VAL A 89 -16.93 -9.19 13.49
N ALA A 90 -17.75 -8.27 12.96
CA ALA A 90 -19.18 -8.25 13.22
C ALA A 90 -19.90 -9.53 12.76
N ARG A 91 -19.35 -10.22 11.73
CA ARG A 91 -19.80 -11.55 11.29
C ARG A 91 -19.20 -12.72 12.10
N GLY A 92 -18.43 -12.43 13.16
CA GLY A 92 -17.74 -13.44 13.96
C GLY A 92 -16.61 -14.16 13.21
N ARG A 93 -16.10 -13.59 12.12
CA ARG A 93 -15.04 -14.19 11.30
C ARG A 93 -13.65 -13.66 11.69
N LEU A 94 -12.61 -14.42 11.36
CA LEU A 94 -11.22 -14.04 11.60
C LEU A 94 -10.73 -13.10 10.48
N PRO A 95 -10.36 -11.84 10.78
CA PRO A 95 -9.74 -10.98 9.79
C PRO A 95 -8.28 -11.36 9.53
N ILE A 96 -7.95 -11.54 8.25
CA ILE A 96 -6.60 -11.84 7.78
C ILE A 96 -6.18 -10.76 6.78
N VAL A 97 -5.15 -10.00 7.10
CA VAL A 97 -4.55 -9.03 6.17
C VAL A 97 -3.40 -9.71 5.45
N ALA A 98 -3.41 -9.76 4.12
CA ALA A 98 -2.36 -10.43 3.35
C ALA A 98 -1.85 -9.53 2.23
N GLY A 99 -0.53 -9.33 2.16
CA GLY A 99 0.06 -8.52 1.10
C GLY A 99 1.50 -8.08 1.34
N GLY A 100 2.02 -7.25 0.43
CA GLY A 100 3.42 -6.81 0.40
C GLY A 100 3.62 -5.30 0.60
N THR A 101 2.55 -4.49 0.59
CA THR A 101 2.70 -3.03 0.63
C THR A 101 2.89 -2.55 2.08
N GLY A 102 4.14 -2.45 2.50
CA GLY A 102 4.49 -2.06 3.88
C GLY A 102 3.90 -0.72 4.32
N LEU A 103 3.75 0.24 3.41
CA LEU A 103 3.12 1.53 3.71
C LEU A 103 1.63 1.38 4.04
N TYR A 104 0.90 0.51 3.33
CA TYR A 104 -0.51 0.24 3.56
C TYR A 104 -0.71 -0.44 4.91
N LEU A 105 0.11 -1.45 5.22
CA LEU A 105 0.06 -2.10 6.53
C LEU A 105 0.36 -1.12 7.67
N ARG A 106 1.37 -0.25 7.48
CA ARG A 106 1.69 0.79 8.47
C ARG A 106 0.52 1.73 8.66
N ALA A 107 -0.11 2.19 7.58
CA ALA A 107 -1.29 3.05 7.64
C ALA A 107 -2.45 2.38 8.36
N LEU A 108 -2.70 1.11 8.07
CA LEU A 108 -3.73 0.33 8.74
C LEU A 108 -3.49 0.25 10.24
N LEU A 109 -2.29 -0.17 10.66
CA LEU A 109 -1.99 -0.48 12.07
C LEU A 109 -1.68 0.76 12.92
N GLN A 110 -0.96 1.73 12.36
CA GLN A 110 -0.44 2.89 13.10
C GLN A 110 -1.18 4.19 12.74
N GLY A 111 -1.99 4.17 11.68
CA GLY A 111 -2.51 5.38 11.06
C GLY A 111 -1.47 6.05 10.15
N LEU A 112 -1.94 6.99 9.34
CA LEU A 112 -1.09 7.94 8.63
C LEU A 112 -1.64 9.35 8.84
N PHE A 113 -0.76 10.33 8.71
CA PHE A 113 -1.20 11.70 8.55
C PHE A 113 -1.96 11.82 7.23
N GLU A 114 -3.25 12.13 7.32
CA GLU A 114 -4.11 12.53 6.20
C GLU A 114 -3.74 13.96 5.81
N GLY A 115 -2.59 14.10 5.13
CA GLY A 115 -2.18 15.37 4.57
C GLY A 115 -3.10 15.85 3.46
N PRO A 116 -2.98 17.11 3.02
CA PRO A 116 -3.78 17.64 1.93
C PRO A 116 -3.67 16.75 0.70
N SER A 117 -4.76 16.72 -0.07
CA SER A 117 -4.79 16.10 -1.39
C SER A 117 -3.63 16.60 -2.25
N ARG A 118 -3.23 15.76 -3.20
CA ARG A 118 -2.14 16.05 -4.12
C ARG A 118 -2.48 17.30 -4.95
N ASP A 119 -1.59 18.29 -4.97
CA ASP A 119 -1.73 19.53 -5.75
C ASP A 119 -0.82 19.44 -6.98
N GLU A 120 -1.39 18.97 -8.09
CA GLU A 120 -0.63 18.73 -9.31
C GLU A 120 -0.01 20.02 -9.90
N PRO A 121 -0.70 21.19 -9.94
CA PRO A 121 -0.08 22.45 -10.29
C PRO A 121 1.16 22.79 -9.44
N LEU A 122 1.09 22.66 -8.12
CA LEU A 122 2.21 22.93 -7.22
C LEU A 122 3.36 21.95 -7.46
N ARG A 123 3.06 20.65 -7.56
CA ARG A 123 4.08 19.63 -7.84
C ARG A 123 4.81 19.90 -9.14
N ARG A 124 4.09 20.20 -10.23
CA ARG A 124 4.71 20.56 -11.51
C ARG A 124 5.69 21.73 -11.38
N ARG A 125 5.34 22.76 -10.60
CA ARG A 125 6.24 23.91 -10.34
C ARG A 125 7.51 23.48 -9.59
N LEU A 126 7.38 22.65 -8.56
CA LEU A 126 8.51 22.16 -7.76
C LEU A 126 9.41 21.21 -8.54
N GLU A 127 8.80 20.37 -9.37
CA GLU A 127 9.46 19.47 -10.27
C GLU A 127 10.25 20.22 -11.36
N ALA A 128 9.64 21.26 -11.95
CA ALA A 128 10.34 22.13 -12.89
C ALA A 128 11.51 22.87 -12.24
N MET A 129 11.35 23.31 -10.99
CA MET A 129 12.43 23.95 -10.23
C MET A 129 13.59 22.97 -9.95
N ALA A 130 13.29 21.73 -9.61
CA ALA A 130 14.30 20.68 -9.45
C ALA A 130 15.03 20.39 -10.77
N GLY A 131 14.31 20.35 -11.90
CA GLY A 131 14.91 20.18 -13.23
C GLY A 131 15.82 21.34 -13.64
N ARG A 132 15.42 22.58 -13.36
CA ARG A 132 16.18 23.78 -13.76
C ARG A 132 17.40 24.06 -12.88
N TYR A 133 17.31 23.78 -11.57
CA TYR A 133 18.31 24.22 -10.61
C TYR A 133 18.93 23.09 -9.76
N GLY A 134 18.53 21.85 -10.00
CA GLY A 134 18.99 20.66 -9.29
C GLY A 134 18.25 20.39 -7.98
N GLU A 135 18.25 19.13 -7.55
CA GLU A 135 17.63 18.71 -6.28
C GLU A 135 18.24 19.38 -5.04
N PRO A 136 19.55 19.70 -4.97
CA PRO A 136 20.12 20.40 -3.81
C PRO A 136 19.50 21.78 -3.55
N ARG A 137 18.94 22.45 -4.58
CA ARG A 137 18.24 23.72 -4.37
C ARG A 137 16.86 23.50 -3.75
N LEU A 138 16.14 22.48 -4.22
CA LEU A 138 14.85 22.10 -3.66
C LEU A 138 15.01 21.64 -2.20
N HIS A 139 16.04 20.86 -1.89
CA HIS A 139 16.35 20.43 -0.52
C HIS A 139 16.72 21.62 0.39
N ARG A 140 17.45 22.62 -0.12
CA ARG A 140 17.70 23.87 0.64
C ARG A 140 16.42 24.64 0.97
N LEU A 141 15.42 24.63 0.09
CA LEU A 141 14.10 25.20 0.41
C LEU A 141 13.41 24.41 1.50
N LEU A 142 13.46 23.07 1.43
CA LEU A 142 12.94 22.22 2.50
C LEU A 142 13.63 22.52 3.84
N ALA A 143 14.96 22.64 3.86
CA ALA A 143 15.71 22.94 5.08
C ALA A 143 15.32 24.28 5.74
N ARG A 144 14.78 25.24 4.99
CA ARG A 144 14.29 26.52 5.54
C ARG A 144 12.92 26.39 6.20
N VAL A 145 12.04 25.56 5.65
CA VAL A 145 10.64 25.47 6.10
C VAL A 145 10.39 24.26 7.01
N ASP A 146 11.17 23.20 6.87
CA ASP A 146 11.10 21.96 7.65
C ASP A 146 12.50 21.36 7.87
N PRO A 147 13.30 21.92 8.80
CA PRO A 147 14.65 21.43 9.08
C PRO A 147 14.69 19.96 9.54
N GLU A 148 13.65 19.51 10.25
CA GLU A 148 13.56 18.12 10.73
C GLU A 148 13.34 17.15 9.56
N ALA A 149 12.45 17.47 8.61
CA ALA A 149 12.31 16.64 7.42
C ALA A 149 13.57 16.69 6.56
N ALA A 150 14.21 17.85 6.42
CA ALA A 150 15.42 18.01 5.62
C ALA A 150 16.61 17.19 6.14
N SER A 151 16.74 17.01 7.47
CA SER A 151 17.82 16.21 8.06
C SER A 151 17.63 14.71 7.84
N ARG A 152 16.38 14.25 7.66
CA ARG A 152 16.04 12.84 7.42
C ARG A 152 15.95 12.47 5.95
N LEU A 153 15.56 13.40 5.09
CA LEU A 153 15.33 13.16 3.66
C LEU A 153 16.60 13.50 2.86
N PRO A 154 17.19 12.53 2.14
CA PRO A 154 18.28 12.82 1.21
C PRO A 154 17.80 13.79 0.11
N ALA A 155 18.66 14.70 -0.34
CA ALA A 155 18.33 15.64 -1.42
C ALA A 155 17.84 14.93 -2.70
N ARG A 156 18.41 13.76 -3.01
CA ARG A 156 18.02 12.92 -4.15
C ARG A 156 16.62 12.30 -4.02
N ASP A 157 16.01 12.28 -2.84
CA ASP A 157 14.65 11.79 -2.63
C ASP A 157 13.63 12.87 -3.03
N ARG A 158 13.65 13.21 -4.32
CA ARG A 158 12.82 14.27 -4.91
C ARG A 158 11.35 14.08 -4.58
N VAL A 159 10.85 12.85 -4.60
CA VAL A 159 9.44 12.55 -4.33
C VAL A 159 9.04 12.97 -2.91
N ARG A 160 9.83 12.60 -1.89
CA ARG A 160 9.51 12.96 -0.51
C ARG A 160 9.79 14.43 -0.21
N VAL A 161 10.82 15.02 -0.83
CA VAL A 161 11.11 16.45 -0.70
C VAL A 161 9.96 17.28 -1.29
N VAL A 162 9.49 16.96 -2.51
CA VAL A 162 8.33 17.62 -3.12
C VAL A 162 7.10 17.48 -2.23
N ARG A 163 6.82 16.29 -1.67
CA ARG A 163 5.67 16.10 -0.76
C ARG A 163 5.78 16.96 0.51
N ALA A 164 6.95 17.01 1.15
CA ALA A 164 7.12 17.79 2.38
C ALA A 164 6.89 19.28 2.14
N LEU A 165 7.40 19.79 1.02
CA LEU A 165 7.20 21.15 0.58
C LEU A 165 5.75 21.45 0.16
N GLU A 166 5.11 20.54 -0.59
CA GLU A 166 3.69 20.60 -0.96
C GLU A 166 2.80 20.72 0.27
N VAL A 167 3.02 19.89 1.30
CA VAL A 167 2.28 19.97 2.57
C VAL A 167 2.49 21.31 3.25
N PHE A 168 3.73 21.81 3.30
CA PHE A 168 4.02 23.10 3.92
C PHE A 168 3.26 24.24 3.25
N TRP A 169 3.30 24.35 1.92
CA TRP A 169 2.63 25.45 1.22
C TRP A 169 1.10 25.35 1.23
N ASN A 170 0.55 24.13 1.25
CA ASN A 170 -0.90 23.94 1.31
C ASN A 170 -1.48 24.14 2.72
N THR A 171 -0.70 23.88 3.77
CA THR A 171 -1.20 23.90 5.16
C THR A 171 -0.60 24.99 6.03
N GLY A 172 0.44 25.68 5.56
CA GLY A 172 1.26 26.60 6.37
C GLY A 172 2.09 25.91 7.46
N ARG A 173 2.02 24.57 7.58
CA ARG A 173 2.67 23.80 8.65
C ARG A 173 3.63 22.76 8.07
N PRO A 174 4.85 22.60 8.65
CA PRO A 174 5.82 21.62 8.19
C PRO A 174 5.29 20.17 8.26
N LEU A 175 5.73 19.29 7.35
CA LEU A 175 5.35 17.87 7.36
C LEU A 175 5.79 17.18 8.65
N SER A 176 6.95 17.52 9.19
CA SER A 176 7.43 17.03 10.48
C SER A 176 6.47 17.37 11.63
N ALA A 177 5.87 18.57 11.62
CA ALA A 177 4.92 18.98 12.64
C ALA A 177 3.65 18.13 12.63
N HIS A 178 3.16 17.79 11.44
CA HIS A 178 2.02 16.88 11.28
C HIS A 178 2.36 15.45 11.71
N HIS A 179 3.55 14.94 11.37
CA HIS A 179 3.99 13.64 11.87
C HIS A 179 4.12 13.58 13.40
N ARG A 180 4.51 14.68 14.07
CA ARG A 180 4.58 14.77 15.54
C ARG A 180 3.22 14.74 16.22
N GLN A 181 2.17 15.24 15.57
CA GLN A 181 0.79 15.12 16.09
C GLN A 181 0.32 13.66 16.16
N GLY A 182 1.03 12.76 15.46
CA GLY A 182 0.73 11.34 15.45
C GLY A 182 -0.43 11.01 14.52
N ALA A 183 -0.62 9.72 14.29
CA ALA A 183 -1.78 9.20 13.61
C ALA A 183 -2.52 8.24 14.53
N GLU A 184 -3.81 8.04 14.29
CA GLU A 184 -4.59 7.15 15.15
C GLU A 184 -4.28 5.68 14.85
N PRO A 185 -3.74 4.92 15.82
CA PRO A 185 -3.49 3.50 15.64
C PRO A 185 -4.80 2.72 15.55
N LEU A 186 -4.72 1.50 15.02
CA LEU A 186 -5.85 0.58 14.95
C LEU A 186 -6.32 0.21 16.37
N ARG A 187 -7.59 0.48 16.67
CA ARG A 187 -8.20 0.18 17.98
C ARG A 187 -9.10 -1.05 17.89
N GLY A 188 -9.23 -1.79 19.00
CA GLY A 188 -10.12 -2.96 19.09
C GLY A 188 -9.55 -4.25 18.50
N PHE A 189 -8.32 -4.23 17.98
CA PHE A 189 -7.65 -5.40 17.41
C PHE A 189 -6.33 -5.71 18.13
N SER A 190 -5.99 -6.99 18.19
CA SER A 190 -4.69 -7.51 18.65
C SER A 190 -3.96 -8.11 17.44
N PRO A 191 -3.18 -7.31 16.68
CA PRO A 191 -2.49 -7.80 15.50
C PRO A 191 -1.37 -8.79 15.83
N ARG A 192 -1.26 -9.84 15.02
CA ARG A 192 -0.16 -10.81 14.98
C ARG A 192 0.45 -10.80 13.58
N LEU A 193 1.71 -10.36 13.49
CA LEU A 193 2.42 -10.26 12.22
C LEU A 193 3.19 -11.56 11.96
N LEU A 194 2.94 -12.16 10.80
CA LEU A 194 3.60 -13.36 10.32
C LEU A 194 4.42 -12.99 9.08
N GLY A 195 5.73 -12.94 9.23
CA GLY A 195 6.66 -12.64 8.14
C GLY A 195 7.12 -13.92 7.42
N ILE A 196 6.87 -14.01 6.12
CA ILE A 196 7.41 -15.06 5.28
C ILE A 196 8.69 -14.55 4.61
N ALA A 197 9.82 -15.19 4.92
CA ALA A 197 11.14 -14.79 4.44
C ALA A 197 11.89 -16.01 3.86
N PRO A 198 11.56 -16.44 2.62
CA PRO A 198 12.30 -17.51 1.96
C PRO A 198 13.71 -17.06 1.59
N ASP A 199 14.60 -18.00 1.31
CA ASP A 199 15.93 -17.68 0.79
C ASP A 199 15.85 -16.99 -0.58
N ARG A 200 16.87 -16.19 -0.90
CA ARG A 200 16.89 -15.39 -2.13
C ARG A 200 16.80 -16.23 -3.40
N ALA A 201 17.39 -17.44 -3.42
CA ALA A 201 17.41 -18.28 -4.60
C ALA A 201 16.03 -18.89 -4.86
N ALA A 202 15.35 -19.36 -3.81
CA ALA A 202 13.97 -19.82 -3.90
C ALA A 202 13.01 -18.69 -4.33
N LEU A 203 13.18 -17.49 -3.77
CA LEU A 203 12.38 -16.33 -4.13
C LEU A 203 12.53 -15.98 -5.62
N ARG A 204 13.76 -15.95 -6.13
CA ARG A 204 14.04 -15.67 -7.54
C ARG A 204 13.39 -16.71 -8.46
N ARG A 205 13.56 -18.00 -8.18
CA ARG A 205 12.92 -19.08 -8.96
C ARG A 205 11.40 -18.97 -8.96
N ALA A 206 10.80 -18.62 -7.81
CA ALA A 206 9.36 -18.44 -7.70
C ALA A 206 8.86 -17.25 -8.52
N ILE A 207 9.60 -16.13 -8.51
CA ILE A 207 9.28 -14.95 -9.33
C ILE A 207 9.40 -15.30 -10.82
N GLU A 208 10.51 -15.89 -11.25
CA GLU A 208 10.73 -16.26 -12.66
C GLU A 208 9.64 -17.18 -13.20
N ARG A 209 9.28 -18.22 -12.43
CA ARG A 209 8.18 -19.12 -12.79
C ARG A 209 6.85 -18.38 -12.89
N ARG A 210 6.49 -17.60 -11.87
CA ARG A 210 5.22 -16.86 -11.83
C ARG A 210 5.11 -15.84 -12.95
N THR A 211 6.21 -15.16 -13.29
CA THR A 211 6.23 -14.23 -14.41
C THR A 211 5.94 -14.96 -15.72
N ARG A 212 6.53 -16.14 -15.95
CA ARG A 212 6.23 -16.94 -17.14
C ARG A 212 4.75 -17.35 -17.19
N GLU A 213 4.22 -17.85 -16.08
CA GLU A 213 2.80 -18.21 -15.96
C GLU A 213 1.87 -17.02 -16.25
N MET A 214 2.23 -15.80 -15.85
CA MET A 214 1.46 -14.59 -16.17
C MET A 214 1.40 -14.33 -17.69
N PHE A 215 2.53 -14.44 -18.39
CA PHE A 215 2.55 -14.28 -19.85
C PHE A 215 1.71 -15.36 -20.55
N GLU A 216 1.82 -16.62 -20.11
CA GLU A 216 1.03 -17.73 -20.65
C GLU A 216 -0.48 -17.55 -20.42
N ARG A 217 -0.86 -16.89 -19.33
CA ARG A 217 -2.26 -16.56 -19.00
C ARG A 217 -2.81 -15.33 -19.73
N GLY A 218 -2.01 -14.66 -20.54
CA GLY A 218 -2.46 -13.51 -21.33
C GLY A 218 -2.23 -12.15 -20.66
N LEU A 219 -1.12 -11.98 -19.93
CA LEU A 219 -0.74 -10.67 -19.37
C LEU A 219 -0.68 -9.56 -20.43
N LEU A 220 -0.25 -9.87 -21.66
CA LEU A 220 -0.17 -8.88 -22.73
C LEU A 220 -1.57 -8.40 -23.15
N GLU A 221 -2.52 -9.31 -23.22
CA GLU A 221 -3.91 -9.04 -23.55
C GLU A 221 -4.58 -8.20 -22.46
N GLU A 222 -4.34 -8.51 -21.18
CA GLU A 222 -4.76 -7.69 -20.04
C GLU A 222 -4.25 -6.25 -20.18
N VAL A 223 -2.94 -6.07 -20.40
CA VAL A 223 -2.34 -4.74 -20.51
C VAL A 223 -2.87 -3.98 -21.73
N ARG A 224 -3.07 -4.65 -22.88
CA ARG A 224 -3.67 -4.01 -24.07
C ARG A 224 -5.10 -3.54 -23.79
N GLY A 225 -5.89 -4.33 -23.05
CA GLY A 225 -7.25 -3.94 -22.67
C GLY A 225 -7.32 -2.71 -21.78
N LEU A 226 -6.28 -2.45 -20.99
CA LEU A 226 -6.18 -1.27 -20.11
C LEU A 226 -5.69 0.00 -20.81
N LEU A 227 -5.06 -0.13 -21.99
CA LEU A 227 -4.55 0.98 -22.79
C LEU A 227 -5.55 1.51 -23.82
N GLY A 228 -6.68 0.81 -23.99
CA GLY A 228 -7.76 1.13 -24.93
C GLY A 228 -8.65 2.26 -24.45
#